data_AF-A0A1T4MIE2-F1
#
_entry.id   AF-A0A1T4MIE2-F1
#
_cell.length_a   1.000
_cell.length_b   1.000
_cell.length_c   1.000
_cell.angle_alpha   90.00
_cell.angle_beta   90.00
_cell.angle_gamma   90.00
#
_symmetry.space_group_name_H-M   'P 1'
#
loop_
_entity.id
_entity.type
_entity.pdbx_description
1 polymer ?
#
loop_
_entity_poly.entity_id
_entity_poly.type
_entity_poly.pdbx_seq_one_letter_code
_entity_poly.pdbx_strand_id
1 'polypeptide(L)' 'MLHWTLRKARQLVVAVVGVTVVIIGIIMIFTPGPAIVVIPLGLGILATEFVWAKDLLHKVKTYIEKKVKKPKKTEESQ' A
#
# COMPACT_ATOMS: atom_id res chain seq x y z
N MET A 1 -10.28 6.43 19.14
CA MET A 1 -10.06 7.39 18.03
C MET A 1 -8.77 7.15 17.22
N LEU A 2 -7.84 6.25 17.60
CA LEU A 2 -6.55 6.07 16.89
C LEU A 2 -6.60 5.23 15.58
N HIS A 3 -7.64 4.42 15.38
CA HIS A 3 -7.77 3.52 14.22
C HIS A 3 -7.97 4.26 12.88
N TRP A 4 -8.47 5.49 12.92
CA TRP A 4 -8.75 6.31 11.74
C TRP A 4 -7.48 6.91 11.12
N THR A 5 -6.56 7.37 11.96
CA THR A 5 -5.28 7.97 11.52
C THR A 5 -4.42 6.95 10.78
N LEU A 6 -4.41 5.69 11.21
CA LEU A 6 -3.66 4.62 10.53
C LEU A 6 -4.15 4.38 9.09
N ARG A 7 -5.47 4.43 8.88
CA ARG A 7 -6.07 4.24 7.55
C ARG A 7 -5.86 5.47 6.66
N LYS A 8 -5.93 6.67 7.22
CA LYS A 8 -5.67 7.94 6.51
C LYS A 8 -4.20 8.11 6.11
N ALA A 9 -3.27 7.81 7.01
CA ALA A 9 -1.83 7.83 6.73
C ALA A 9 -1.48 6.90 5.55
N ARG A 10 -2.07 5.70 5.54
CA ARG A 10 -1.90 4.72 4.45
C ARG A 10 -2.42 5.24 3.11
N GLN A 11 -3.57 5.89 3.10
CA GLN A 11 -4.14 6.48 1.88
C GLN A 11 -3.33 7.69 1.39
N LEU A 12 -2.77 8.47 2.31
CA LEU A 12 -1.87 9.58 1.98
C LEU A 12 -0.59 9.08 1.31
N VAL A 13 0.01 8.00 1.84
CA VAL A 13 1.22 7.39 1.25
C VAL A 13 0.94 6.87 -0.15
N VAL A 14 -0.15 6.13 -0.36
CA VAL A 14 -0.54 5.63 -1.70
C VAL A 14 -0.81 6.79 -2.67
N ALA A 15 -1.46 7.86 -2.20
CA ALA A 15 -1.70 9.05 -3.01
C ALA A 15 -0.39 9.76 -3.39
N VAL A 16 0.51 9.98 -2.43
CA VAL A 16 1.82 10.62 -2.67
C VAL A 16 2.63 9.80 -3.67
N VAL A 17 2.64 8.47 -3.50
CA VAL A 17 3.38 7.59 -4.40
C VAL A 17 2.80 7.60 -5.82
N GLY A 18 1.48 7.42 -5.96
CA GLY A 18 0.80 7.49 -7.26
C GLY A 18 1.06 8.82 -7.97
N VAL A 19 1.05 9.93 -7.22
CA VAL A 19 1.38 11.26 -7.75
C VAL A 19 2.85 11.33 -8.21
N THR A 20 3.81 10.83 -7.45
CA THR A 20 5.22 10.80 -7.89
C THR A 20 5.42 9.98 -9.16
N VAL A 21 4.76 8.81 -9.29
CA VAL A 21 4.86 7.99 -10.51
C VAL A 21 4.31 8.73 -11.72
N VAL A 22 3.17 9.41 -11.57
CA VAL A 22 2.58 10.24 -12.64
C VAL A 22 3.51 11.39 -13.04
N ILE A 23 4.09 12.12 -12.07
CA ILE A 23 5.04 13.21 -12.33
C ILE A 23 6.26 12.69 -13.10
N ILE A 24 6.80 11.54 -12.71
CA ILE A 24 7.94 10.91 -13.38
C ILE A 24 7.56 10.52 -14.83
N GLY A 25 6.38 9.94 -15.03
CA GLY A 25 5.87 9.61 -16.37
C GLY A 25 5.73 10.85 -17.26
N ILE A 26 5.25 11.97 -16.71
CA ILE A 26 5.14 13.24 -17.42
C ILE A 26 6.52 13.77 -17.83
N ILE A 27 7.50 13.75 -16.92
CA ILE A 27 8.87 14.19 -17.22
C ILE A 27 9.48 13.35 -18.35
N MET A 28 9.22 12.04 -18.36
CA MET A 28 9.75 11.11 -19.35
C MET A 28 9.15 11.32 -20.76
N ILE A 29 7.90 11.79 -20.84
CA ILE A 29 7.28 12.21 -22.11
C ILE A 29 7.94 13.49 -22.64
N PHE A 30 8.27 14.42 -21.75
CA PHE A 30 8.80 15.74 -22.14
C PHE A 30 10.29 15.76 -22.45
N THR A 31 11.07 14.80 -21.96
CA THR A 31 12.52 14.75 -22.17
C THR A 31 12.91 13.40 -22.78
N PRO A 32 13.11 13.31 -24.10
CA PRO A 32 13.73 12.12 -24.69
C PRO A 32 15.22 12.13 -24.32
N GLY A 33 15.59 11.57 -23.17
CA GLY A 33 16.98 11.64 -22.69
C GLY A 33 17.31 11.09 -21.29
N PRO A 34 16.43 11.09 -20.26
CA PRO A 34 16.83 10.80 -18.88
C PRO A 34 16.34 9.43 -18.36
N ALA A 35 16.23 8.42 -19.23
CA ALA A 35 15.77 7.08 -18.82
C ALA A 35 16.61 6.49 -17.67
N ILE A 36 17.91 6.81 -17.61
CA ILE A 36 18.84 6.34 -16.57
C ILE A 36 18.51 6.90 -15.18
N VAL A 37 17.90 8.09 -15.09
CA VAL A 37 17.48 8.68 -13.81
C VAL A 37 16.11 8.16 -13.40
N VAL A 38 15.21 8.01 -14.38
CA VAL A 38 13.84 7.56 -14.16
C VAL A 38 13.75 6.11 -13.70
N ILE A 39 14.57 5.20 -14.23
CA ILE A 39 14.57 3.78 -13.86
C ILE A 39 14.87 3.56 -12.37
N PRO A 40 15.99 4.05 -11.79
CA PRO A 40 16.28 3.90 -10.36
C PRO A 40 15.29 4.66 -9.48
N LEU A 41 14.75 5.80 -9.92
CA LEU A 41 13.68 6.51 -9.21
C LEU A 41 12.39 5.67 -9.15
N GLY A 42 11.96 5.15 -10.29
CA GLY A 42 10.80 4.25 -10.38
C GLY A 42 10.99 2.98 -9.55
N LEU A 43 12.18 2.37 -9.60
CA LEU A 43 12.51 1.19 -8.80
C LEU A 43 12.55 1.49 -7.29
N GLY A 44 13.07 2.64 -6.87
CA GLY A 44 13.07 3.05 -5.46
C GLY A 44 11.66 3.27 -4.90
N ILE A 45 10.78 3.85 -5.73
CA ILE A 45 9.36 4.01 -5.41
C ILE A 45 8.66 2.66 -5.32
N LEU A 46 8.81 1.81 -6.35
CA LEU A 46 8.27 0.45 -6.34
C LEU A 46 8.75 -0.31 -5.10
N ALA A 47 10.05 -0.28 -4.77
CA ALA A 47 10.59 -0.96 -3.60
C ALA A 47 9.93 -0.49 -2.29
N THR A 48 9.70 0.82 -2.15
CA THR A 48 9.00 1.41 -0.99
C THR A 48 7.55 0.92 -0.89
N GLU A 49 6.85 0.84 -2.03
CA GLU A 49 5.49 0.31 -2.08
C GLU A 49 5.41 -1.19 -1.78
N PHE A 50 6.34 -1.99 -2.31
CA PHE A 50 6.38 -3.43 -2.09
C PHE A 50 6.58 -3.79 -0.62
N VAL A 51 7.44 -3.05 0.09
CA VAL A 51 7.63 -3.22 1.55
C VAL A 51 6.33 -2.92 2.30
N TRP A 52 5.60 -1.88 1.90
CA TRP A 52 4.33 -1.50 2.52
C TRP A 52 3.13 -2.40 2.12
N ALA A 53 3.17 -3.01 0.94
CA ALA A 53 2.20 -4.00 0.49
C ALA A 53 2.35 -5.31 1.29
N LYS A 54 3.59 -5.73 1.56
CA LYS A 54 3.87 -6.87 2.44
C LYS A 54 3.31 -6.66 3.85
N ASP A 55 3.51 -5.48 4.42
CA ASP A 55 2.95 -5.15 5.74
C ASP A 55 1.41 -5.13 5.73
N LEU A 56 0.80 -4.65 4.64
CA LEU A 56 -0.66 -4.73 4.47
C LEU A 56 -1.14 -6.17 4.50
N LEU A 57 -0.50 -7.03 3.71
CA LEU A 57 -0.91 -8.41 3.55
C LEU A 57 -0.82 -9.15 4.89
N HIS A 58 0.21 -8.86 5.68
CA HIS A 58 0.34 -9.40 7.04
C HIS A 58 -0.79 -8.93 7.96
N LYS A 59 -1.15 -7.64 7.90
CA LYS A 59 -2.31 -7.11 8.66
C LYS A 59 -3.63 -7.72 8.19
N VAL A 60 -3.84 -7.86 6.89
CA VAL A 60 -5.06 -8.46 6.34
C VAL A 60 -5.16 -9.93 6.73
N LYS A 61 -4.07 -10.70 6.63
CA LYS A 61 -4.01 -12.10 7.04
C LYS A 61 -4.38 -12.25 8.52
N THR A 62 -3.84 -11.42 9.41
CA THR A 62 -4.17 -11.45 10.84
C THR A 62 -5.60 -10.99 11.14
N TYR A 63 -6.16 -10.05 10.37
CA TYR A 63 -7.58 -9.67 10.46
C TYR A 63 -8.52 -10.79 10.00
N ILE A 64 -8.18 -11.46 8.90
CA ILE A 64 -8.94 -12.59 8.37
C ILE A 64 -8.84 -13.77 9.33
N GLU A 65 -7.65 -14.11 9.84
CA GLU A 65 -7.48 -15.15 10.85
C GLU A 65 -8.28 -14.86 12.12
N LYS A 66 -8.32 -13.61 12.61
CA LYS A 66 -9.19 -13.23 13.74
C LYS A 66 -10.68 -13.40 13.45
N LYS A 67 -11.11 -13.17 12.20
CA LYS A 67 -12.50 -13.38 11.78
C LYS A 67 -12.84 -14.86 11.58
N VAL A 68 -11.91 -15.63 11.00
CA VAL A 68 -12.06 -17.07 10.73
C VAL A 68 -11.96 -17.89 12.01
N LYS A 69 -11.11 -17.48 12.98
CA LYS A 69 -11.04 -18.05 14.33
C LYS A 69 -12.15 -17.56 15.27
N LYS A 70 -13.20 -16.89 14.78
CA LYS A 70 -14.47 -16.91 15.48
C LYS A 70 -15.26 -18.13 14.97
N PRO A 71 -15.08 -19.33 15.55
CA PRO A 71 -16.12 -20.33 15.41
C PRO A 71 -17.38 -19.66 15.97
N LYS A 72 -18.46 -19.69 15.18
CA LYS A 72 -19.81 -19.51 15.69
C LYS A 72 -19.91 -20.37 16.96
N LYS A 73 -19.88 -19.73 18.12
CA LYS A 73 -20.13 -20.38 19.41
C LYS A 73 -21.25 -19.62 20.09
N THR A 74 -22.37 -19.49 19.38
CA THR A 74 -23.62 -18.92 19.90
C THR A 74 -24.80 -19.34 19.02
N GLU A 75 -25.01 -20.64 18.77
CA GLU A 75 -26.34 -21.14 18.33
C GLU A 75 -26.61 -22.58 18.83
N GLU A 76 -26.02 -23.00 19.96
CA GLU A 76 -26.51 -24.18 20.70
C GLU A 76 -26.50 -23.91 22.20
N SER A 77 -27.68 -24.02 22.81
CA SER A 77 -28.07 -23.68 24.19
C SER A 77 -28.05 -22.18 24.50
N GLN A 78 -29.18 -21.48 24.60
CA GLN A 78 -30.49 -21.81 25.17
C GLN A 78 -31.58 -20.93 24.56
#